data_AF-A0A495VUG7-F1
#
_entry.id   AF-A0A495VUG7-F1
#
_cell.length_a   1.000
_cell.length_b   1.000
_cell.length_c   1.000
_cell.angle_alpha   90.00
_cell.angle_beta   90.00
_cell.angle_gamma   90.00
#
_symmetry.space_group_name_H-M   'P 1'
#
loop_
_entity.id
_entity.type
_entity.pdbx_description
1 polymer ?
#
loop_
_entity_poly.entity_id
_entity_poly.type
_entity_poly.pdbx_seq_one_letter_code
_entity_poly.pdbx_strand_id
1 'polypeptide(L)' 'MTLWRKSSRSASSANCVEVAHHADHVLARDSKNPSPTISLPAASWARFLRQTRR' A
#
# COMPACT_ATOMS: atom_id res chain seq x y z
N MET A 1 10.23 12.10 3.46
CA MET A 1 10.88 10.90 2.90
C MET A 1 9.85 9.77 2.96
N THR A 2 9.46 9.20 1.83
CA THR A 2 8.40 8.17 1.75
C THR A 2 8.99 6.82 2.12
N LEU A 3 8.56 6.24 3.25
CA LEU A 3 9.03 4.93 3.72
C LEU A 3 8.06 3.83 3.28
N TRP A 4 8.54 2.92 2.42
CA TRP A 4 7.76 1.79 1.93
C TRP A 4 7.74 0.63 2.92
N ARG A 5 6.54 0.10 3.18
CA ARG A 5 6.32 -1.09 4.00
C ARG A 5 5.75 -2.20 3.12
N LYS A 6 6.50 -3.28 2.97
CA LYS A 6 6.07 -4.49 2.27
C LYS A 6 5.09 -5.28 3.13
N SER A 7 4.06 -5.86 2.51
CA SER A 7 3.12 -6.74 3.19
C SER A 7 3.79 -8.04 3.65
N SER A 8 3.45 -8.51 4.85
CA SER A 8 3.89 -9.84 5.34
C SER A 8 3.25 -11.00 4.58
N ARG A 9 2.20 -10.73 3.79
CA ARG A 9 1.55 -11.72 2.90
C ARG A 9 2.22 -11.84 1.53
N SER A 10 3.24 -11.01 1.27
CA SER A 10 4.02 -11.07 0.05
C SER A 10 5.02 -12.23 0.13
N ALA A 11 4.60 -13.38 -0.38
CA ALA A 11 5.46 -14.54 -0.54
C ALA A 11 6.36 -14.40 -1.78
N SER A 12 7.31 -15.32 -1.96
CA SER A 12 8.32 -15.29 -3.03
C SER A 12 7.76 -15.14 -4.44
N SER A 13 6.60 -15.74 -4.75
CA SER A 13 6.06 -15.76 -6.11
C SER A 13 4.79 -14.93 -6.33
N ALA A 14 4.01 -14.58 -5.29
CA ALA A 14 2.69 -13.96 -5.48
C ALA A 14 2.34 -12.88 -4.44
N ASN A 15 1.42 -11.99 -4.82
CA ASN A 15 0.76 -10.99 -3.95
C ASN A 15 1.74 -10.00 -3.28
N CYS A 16 2.72 -9.52 -4.05
CA CYS A 16 3.75 -8.60 -3.55
C CYS A 16 3.26 -7.15 -3.58
N VAL A 17 2.83 -6.60 -2.44
CA VAL A 17 2.34 -5.23 -2.33
C VAL A 17 3.16 -4.45 -1.31
N GLU A 18 3.50 -3.21 -1.65
CA GLU A 18 4.09 -2.24 -0.72
C GLU A 18 3.18 -1.04 -0.58
N VAL A 19 3.13 -0.49 0.63
CA VAL A 19 2.40 0.75 0.92
C VAL A 19 3.31 1.77 1.58
N ALA A 20 3.09 3.05 1.32
CA ALA A 20 3.81 4.13 1.98
C ALA A 20 2.89 5.31 2.29
N HIS A 21 3.13 5.97 3.41
CA HIS A 21 2.44 7.21 3.75
C HIS A 21 3.23 8.39 3.18
N HIS A 22 2.54 9.30 2.50
CA HIS A 22 3.13 10.48 1.90
C HIS A 22 2.14 11.64 1.95
N ALA A 23 2.42 12.63 2.80
CA ALA A 23 1.50 13.73 3.10
C ALA A 23 0.09 13.19 3.44
N ASP A 24 -0.96 13.75 2.82
CA ASP A 24 -2.35 13.32 3.02
C ASP A 24 -2.76 12.11 2.17
N HIS A 25 -1.78 11.37 1.64
CA HIS A 25 -2.00 10.23 0.77
C HIS A 25 -1.31 8.96 1.28
N VAL A 26 -1.88 7.84 0.85
CA VAL A 26 -1.28 6.51 0.93
C VAL A 26 -1.01 6.05 -0.48
N LEU A 27 0.25 5.70 -0.71
CA LEU A 27 0.73 5.15 -1.96
C LEU A 27 0.72 3.63 -1.88
N ALA A 28 0.28 2.96 -2.93
CA ALA A 28 0.31 1.51 -3.05
C ALA A 28 0.92 1.12 -4.40
N ARG A 29 1.76 0.08 -4.40
CA ARG A 29 2.38 -0.43 -5.62
C ARG A 29 2.65 -1.92 -5.52
N ASP A 30 2.83 -2.55 -6.67
CA ASP A 30 3.38 -3.89 -6.74
C ASP A 30 4.89 -3.86 -6.41
N SER A 31 5.35 -4.76 -5.54
CA SER A 31 6.77 -4.76 -5.13
C SER A 31 7.72 -5.20 -6.25
N LYS A 32 7.22 -5.96 -7.23
CA LYS A 32 8.01 -6.49 -8.36
C LYS A 32 7.98 -5.53 -9.55
N ASN A 33 6.93 -4.74 -9.68
CA ASN A 33 6.77 -3.69 -10.67
C ASN A 33 6.35 -2.37 -9.97
N PRO A 34 7.31 -1.60 -9.41
CA PRO A 34 7.03 -0.45 -8.56
C PRO A 34 6.40 0.76 -9.28
N SER A 35 6.19 0.67 -10.59
CA SER A 35 5.54 1.69 -11.40
C SER A 35 4.45 1.07 -12.30
N PRO A 36 3.24 1.63 -12.35
CA PRO A 36 2.79 2.87 -11.70
C PRO A 36 2.40 2.68 -10.22
N THR A 37 2.45 3.77 -9.45
CA THR A 37 1.97 3.82 -8.06
C THR A 37 0.54 4.34 -8.00
N ILE A 38 -0.32 3.65 -7.26
CA ILE A 38 -1.68 4.09 -6.97
C ILE A 38 -1.62 5.06 -5.78
N SER A 39 -2.21 6.25 -5.93
CA SER A 39 -2.29 7.25 -4.86
C SER A 39 -3.73 7.35 -4.36
N LEU A 40 -3.91 7.25 -3.05
CA LEU A 40 -5.21 7.26 -2.38
C LEU A 40 -5.21 8.31 -1.27
N PRO A 41 -6.30 9.08 -1.06
CA PRO A 41 -6.41 9.93 0.12
C PRO A 41 -6.33 9.10 1.40
N ALA A 42 -5.57 9.57 2.39
CA ALA A 42 -5.36 8.86 3.65
C ALA A 42 -6.68 8.58 4.39
N ALA A 43 -7.65 9.48 4.31
CA ALA A 43 -8.99 9.31 4.89
C ALA A 43 -9.74 8.12 4.25
N SER A 44 -9.67 7.99 2.92
CA SER A 44 -10.27 6.88 2.18
C SER A 44 -9.60 5.55 2.51
N TRP A 45 -8.27 5.53 2.61
CA TRP A 45 -7.51 4.36 3.03
C TRP A 45 -7.89 3.90 4.45
N ALA A 46 -7.97 4.83 5.40
CA ALA A 46 -8.38 4.52 6.77
C ALA A 46 -9.80 3.93 6.86
N ARG A 47 -10.74 4.47 6.06
CA ARG A 47 -12.10 3.92 5.94
C ARG A 47 -12.09 2.50 5.37
N PHE A 48 -11.32 2.27 4.32
CA PHE A 48 -11.17 0.95 3.70
C PHE A 48 -10.62 -0.09 4.70
N LEU A 49 -9.58 0.26 5.46
CA LEU A 49 -9.01 -0.65 6.47
C LEU A 49 -10.01 -1.01 7.57
N ARG A 50 -10.85 -0.07 8.02
CA ARG A 50 -11.90 -0.37 9.00
C ARG A 50 -12.95 -1.36 8.48
N GLN A 51 -13.21 -1.36 7.18
CA GLN A 51 -14.19 -2.26 6.55
C GLN A 51 -13.63 -3.65 6.21
N THR A 52 -12.31 -3.75 6.04
CA THR A 52 -11.65 -4.98 5.57
C THR A 52 -10.90 -5.74 6.67
N ARG A 53 -10.70 -5.12 7.83
CA ARG A 53 -10.15 -5.77 9.02
C ARG A 53 -11.16 -6.80 9.55
N ARG A 54 -10.92 -8.07 9.24
CA ARG A 54 -11.57 -9.22 9.86
C ARG A 54 -10.94 -9.52 11.21
#